data_AF-A0A397DIP0-F1
#
_entry.id   AF-A0A397DIP0-F1
#
_cell.length_a   1.000
_cell.length_b   1.000
_cell.length_c   1.000
_cell.angle_alpha   90.00
_cell.angle_beta   90.00
_cell.angle_gamma   90.00
#
_symmetry.space_group_name_H-M   'P 1'
#
loop_
_entity.id
_entity.type
_entity.pdbx_description
1 polymer ?
#
loop_
_entity_poly.entity_id
_entity_poly.type
_entity_poly.pdbx_seq_one_letter_code
_entity_poly.pdbx_strand_id
1 'polypeptide(L)'
;MTMSCREVSRDSTEDDSIHTDFTSHGHHMEVWRQSLDIRQSLGQLSADRRSSSSMIQSRREPRDLMLFVGKPAENERQTHYKGRLRMWPGLLLLLLVVGGAIAGITLGVKSSHEASRKRAIDVLSAERARRAIDSGVEDSSSSLPIDRDPDDNQVGNPKTYVNQRTLVCLILFSDTHVVVGCSMLNYVSKTGRVFAVLPNNTETQIDMKGINWFGMETGNAIPLGLWTNENNGTTAYEIATYLAANKFNVVRLPVCIAHILADTAPRKGLVNLKENRAVDISSYMAALESIIKALAYRNIGVLISLHTLTPQVSGGTWFDDSVGITKDKFLLSVDILTKALCKSDYWNVVGLDLKNEPHTATWANFSDGAETIGNRMHAGCTNWLAFVE
;
A
#
# COMPACT_ATOMS: atom_id res chain seq x y z
N MET A 1 -13.59 -48.59 -45.75
CA MET A 1 -12.39 -47.84 -45.32
C MET A 1 -12.74 -47.19 -43.99
N THR A 2 -12.38 -47.85 -42.91
CA THR A 2 -12.78 -47.58 -41.52
C THR A 2 -11.52 -47.44 -40.67
N MET A 3 -11.42 -46.37 -39.89
CA MET A 3 -10.47 -46.16 -38.77
C MET A 3 -11.19 -45.18 -37.83
N SER A 4 -11.88 -45.59 -36.77
CA SER A 4 -11.50 -46.31 -35.54
C SER A 4 -10.48 -45.57 -34.68
N CYS A 5 -11.01 -44.88 -33.65
CA CYS A 5 -10.27 -44.30 -32.54
C CYS A 5 -9.58 -45.40 -31.73
N ARG A 6 -8.29 -45.20 -31.42
CA ARG A 6 -7.55 -46.05 -30.49
C ARG A 6 -7.75 -45.52 -29.06
N GLU A 7 -8.49 -46.28 -28.27
CA GLU A 7 -8.37 -46.31 -26.82
C GLU A 7 -6.98 -46.81 -26.42
N VAL A 8 -6.39 -46.20 -25.40
CA VAL A 8 -5.27 -46.77 -24.65
C VAL A 8 -5.81 -47.16 -23.30
N SER A 9 -6.17 -48.43 -23.18
CA SER A 9 -6.36 -49.11 -21.89
C SER A 9 -5.01 -49.24 -21.20
N ARG A 10 -4.96 -48.89 -19.91
CA ARG A 10 -3.88 -49.32 -19.02
C ARG A 10 -4.49 -50.02 -17.82
N ASP A 11 -3.83 -51.14 -17.56
CA ASP A 11 -4.17 -52.26 -16.71
C ASP A 11 -4.40 -51.87 -15.24
N SER A 12 -5.38 -52.52 -14.62
CA SER A 12 -5.83 -52.28 -13.26
C SER A 12 -5.59 -53.54 -12.42
N THR A 13 -4.39 -53.68 -11.88
CA THR A 13 -4.10 -54.56 -10.74
C THR A 13 -2.81 -54.07 -10.06
N GLU A 14 -2.94 -53.35 -8.94
CA GLU A 14 -2.21 -53.67 -7.71
C GLU A 14 -2.69 -52.74 -6.59
N ASP A 15 -2.85 -53.39 -5.45
CA ASP A 15 -3.47 -52.96 -4.22
C ASP A 15 -2.41 -52.25 -3.38
N ASP A 16 -2.54 -50.94 -3.16
CA ASP A 16 -1.71 -50.22 -2.20
C ASP A 16 -2.61 -49.37 -1.30
N SER A 17 -2.97 -49.98 -0.17
CA SER A 17 -3.50 -49.32 1.01
C SER A 17 -2.59 -48.17 1.44
N ILE A 18 -3.09 -46.95 1.35
CA ILE A 18 -2.46 -45.77 1.93
C ILE A 18 -2.54 -45.88 3.45
N HIS A 19 -1.46 -46.35 4.07
CA HIS A 19 -1.19 -46.13 5.48
C HIS A 19 -0.93 -44.64 5.69
N THR A 20 -1.79 -44.00 6.47
CA THR A 20 -1.59 -42.64 6.96
C THR A 20 -0.54 -42.67 8.07
N ASP A 21 0.69 -42.30 7.72
CA ASP A 21 1.78 -42.19 8.70
C ASP A 21 1.68 -40.83 9.41
N PHE A 22 1.14 -40.87 10.62
CA PHE A 22 0.89 -39.71 11.48
C PHE A 22 2.15 -39.39 12.30
N THR A 23 3.28 -39.09 11.64
CA THR A 23 4.58 -38.88 12.32
C THR A 23 5.41 -37.78 11.66
N SER A 24 4.85 -36.59 11.48
CA SER A 24 5.62 -35.40 11.05
C SER A 24 5.41 -34.15 11.92
N HIS A 25 4.75 -34.27 13.08
CA HIS A 25 4.61 -33.16 14.04
C HIS A 25 5.56 -33.23 15.24
N GLY A 26 6.59 -34.11 15.20
CA GLY A 26 7.50 -34.36 16.32
C GLY A 26 8.81 -33.53 16.34
N HIS A 27 9.16 -32.82 15.27
CA HIS A 27 10.52 -32.26 15.15
C HIS A 27 10.70 -30.77 15.51
N HIS A 28 9.63 -30.07 15.92
CA HIS A 28 9.71 -28.64 16.24
C HIS A 28 9.52 -28.30 17.73
N MET A 29 9.42 -29.30 18.61
CA MET A 29 9.31 -29.14 20.08
C MET A 29 10.56 -29.62 20.84
N GLU A 30 11.57 -30.19 20.18
CA GLU A 30 12.78 -30.69 20.83
C GLU A 30 13.81 -29.58 21.13
N VAL A 31 13.80 -28.49 20.35
CA VAL A 31 14.74 -27.36 20.54
C VAL A 31 14.38 -26.49 21.75
N TRP A 32 13.10 -26.49 22.17
CA TRP A 32 12.67 -25.75 23.37
C TRP A 32 12.83 -26.56 24.67
N ARG A 33 12.84 -27.90 24.62
CA ARG A 33 13.11 -28.74 25.81
C ARG A 33 14.58 -28.76 26.25
N GLN A 34 15.53 -28.58 25.33
CA GLN A 34 16.96 -28.51 25.70
C GLN A 34 17.37 -27.21 26.44
N SER A 35 16.53 -26.16 26.41
CA SER A 35 16.84 -24.88 27.09
C SER A 35 16.40 -24.82 28.56
N LEU A 36 15.58 -25.78 29.03
CA LEU A 36 15.10 -25.83 30.41
C LEU A 36 15.89 -26.79 31.31
N ASP A 37 16.54 -27.82 30.75
CA ASP A 37 17.38 -28.76 31.53
C ASP A 37 18.76 -28.21 31.90
N ILE A 38 19.25 -27.16 31.21
CA ILE A 38 20.52 -26.50 31.59
C ILE A 38 20.35 -25.59 32.82
N ARG A 39 19.11 -25.22 33.19
CA ARG A 39 18.85 -24.40 34.40
C ARG A 39 18.69 -25.20 35.70
N GLN A 40 18.56 -26.52 35.65
CA GLN A 40 18.54 -27.36 36.87
C GLN A 40 19.92 -27.93 37.27
N SER A 41 20.90 -28.00 36.38
CA SER A 41 22.23 -28.58 36.71
C SER A 41 23.24 -27.61 37.34
N LEU A 42 22.94 -26.30 37.41
CA LEU A 42 23.79 -25.30 38.08
C LEU A 42 23.34 -24.95 39.52
N GLY A 43 22.24 -25.54 39.99
CA GLY A 43 21.68 -25.32 41.33
C GLY A 43 22.07 -26.34 42.40
N GLN A 44 22.87 -27.36 42.08
CA GLN A 44 23.15 -28.51 42.95
C GLN A 44 24.63 -28.79 43.26
N LEU A 45 25.51 -27.78 43.10
CA LEU A 45 26.91 -27.84 43.55
C LEU A 45 27.16 -27.09 44.87
N SER A 46 26.19 -27.11 45.79
CA SER A 46 26.38 -26.62 47.17
C SER A 46 25.50 -27.38 48.15
N ALA A 47 25.79 -28.68 48.32
CA ALA A 47 25.51 -29.42 49.56
C ALA A 47 26.06 -30.84 49.42
N ASP A 48 27.37 -31.02 49.56
CA ASP A 48 27.93 -32.27 50.11
C ASP A 48 29.44 -32.15 50.34
N ARG A 49 29.79 -31.78 51.58
CA ARG A 49 31.04 -32.21 52.21
C ARG A 49 30.93 -32.04 53.72
N ARG A 50 30.29 -33.00 54.38
CA ARG A 50 30.58 -33.29 55.80
C ARG A 50 31.69 -34.34 55.87
N SER A 51 32.73 -33.96 56.61
CA SER A 51 33.52 -34.80 57.49
C SER A 51 34.25 -36.02 56.91
N SER A 52 35.52 -35.81 56.54
CA SER A 52 36.57 -36.76 56.88
C SER A 52 37.60 -36.06 57.75
N SER A 53 37.63 -36.47 59.01
CA SER A 53 38.65 -36.12 59.99
C SER A 53 39.96 -36.77 59.57
N SER A 54 40.96 -35.97 59.22
CA SER A 54 42.37 -36.36 59.34
C SER A 54 43.13 -35.21 59.98
N MET A 55 43.60 -35.47 61.20
CA MET A 55 44.52 -34.61 61.93
C MET A 55 45.80 -34.44 61.09
N ILE A 56 45.97 -33.25 60.51
CA ILE A 56 47.31 -32.75 60.18
C ILE A 56 47.61 -31.68 61.22
N GLN A 57 48.31 -32.11 62.26
CA GLN A 57 48.81 -31.24 63.31
C GLN A 57 49.98 -30.42 62.75
N SER A 58 49.65 -29.29 62.11
CA SER A 58 50.62 -28.27 61.76
C SER A 58 51.14 -27.65 63.05
N ARG A 59 52.36 -28.05 63.43
CA ARG A 59 53.17 -27.44 64.49
C ARG A 59 53.44 -25.98 64.09
N ARG A 60 52.59 -25.05 64.49
CA ARG A 60 52.88 -23.61 64.42
C ARG A 60 53.84 -23.29 65.55
N GLU A 61 55.11 -23.10 65.21
CA GLU A 61 56.03 -22.36 66.09
C GLU A 61 55.42 -20.98 66.39
N PRO A 62 55.47 -20.52 67.66
CA PRO A 62 55.11 -19.15 67.98
C PRO A 62 56.13 -18.23 67.32
N ARG A 63 55.73 -17.57 66.23
CA ARG A 63 56.45 -16.38 65.77
C ARG A 63 56.07 -15.26 66.73
N ASP A 64 57.01 -14.89 67.59
CA ASP A 64 56.94 -13.63 68.33
C ASP A 64 56.73 -12.51 67.32
N LEU A 65 55.53 -11.95 67.34
CA LEU A 65 55.20 -10.75 66.58
C LEU A 65 55.88 -9.60 67.32
N MET A 66 57.13 -9.29 66.94
CA MET A 66 57.79 -8.08 67.40
C MET A 66 57.01 -6.89 66.84
N LEU A 67 56.17 -6.32 67.70
CA LEU A 67 55.48 -5.07 67.44
C LEU A 67 56.54 -3.97 67.53
N PHE A 68 57.07 -3.55 66.39
CA PHE A 68 57.81 -2.28 66.33
C PHE A 68 56.80 -1.18 66.66
N VAL A 69 56.78 -0.75 67.92
CA VAL A 69 56.15 0.51 68.32
C VAL A 69 56.96 1.60 67.65
N GLY A 70 56.58 1.95 66.42
CA GLY A 70 56.96 3.21 65.80
C GLY A 70 56.58 4.35 66.75
N LYS A 71 57.38 5.43 66.71
CA LYS A 71 57.23 6.64 67.53
C LYS A 71 55.74 6.97 67.78
N PRO A 72 55.36 7.41 69.00
CA PRO A 72 53.97 7.69 69.35
C PRO A 72 53.33 8.55 68.25
N ALA A 73 52.19 8.08 67.75
CA ALA A 73 51.46 8.75 66.68
C ALA A 73 51.26 10.21 67.06
N GLU A 74 51.77 11.12 66.23
CA GLU A 74 51.43 12.54 66.36
C GLU A 74 49.90 12.67 66.29
N ASN A 75 49.32 13.49 67.15
CA ASN A 75 47.88 13.74 67.22
C ASN A 75 47.30 13.94 65.81
N GLU A 76 46.46 12.99 65.36
CA GLU A 76 45.78 13.09 64.06
C GLU A 76 44.93 14.36 64.01
N ARG A 77 45.38 15.36 63.26
CA ARG A 77 44.59 16.57 62.98
C ARG A 77 43.59 16.26 61.87
N GLN A 78 42.39 16.86 61.90
CA GLN A 78 41.36 16.71 60.85
C GLN A 78 41.87 16.95 59.41
N THR A 79 42.98 17.68 59.25
CA THR A 79 43.66 17.93 57.97
C THR A 79 44.37 16.70 57.37
N HIS A 80 44.60 15.64 58.15
CA HIS A 80 45.13 14.36 57.66
C HIS A 80 44.08 13.52 56.92
N TYR A 81 42.78 13.81 57.11
CA TYR A 81 41.71 13.08 56.43
C TYR A 81 41.46 13.64 55.02
N LYS A 82 42.32 13.29 54.07
CA LYS A 82 42.17 13.63 52.64
C LYS A 82 41.13 12.76 51.89
N GLY A 83 40.25 12.05 52.61
CA GLY A 83 39.27 11.13 52.02
C GLY A 83 38.37 11.78 50.96
N ARG A 84 37.98 13.05 51.17
CA ARG A 84 37.08 13.78 50.25
C ARG A 84 37.72 14.13 48.91
N LEU A 85 39.04 14.35 48.84
CA LEU A 85 39.77 14.69 47.60
C LEU A 85 40.22 13.44 46.82
N ARG A 86 40.33 12.28 47.48
CA ARG A 86 40.78 11.02 46.87
C ARG A 86 39.66 10.22 46.17
N MET A 87 38.39 10.52 46.44
CA MET A 87 37.23 9.87 45.79
C MET A 87 36.83 10.47 44.44
N TRP A 88 37.20 11.74 44.16
CA TRP A 88 36.82 12.42 42.91
C TRP A 88 37.36 11.76 41.63
N PRO A 89 38.62 11.28 41.56
CA PRO A 89 39.11 10.61 40.37
C PRO A 89 38.35 9.31 40.07
N GLY A 90 37.99 8.54 41.11
CA GLY A 90 37.21 7.32 40.97
C GLY A 90 35.75 7.58 40.58
N LEU A 91 35.13 8.62 41.16
CA LEU A 91 33.77 9.02 40.82
C LEU A 91 33.67 9.58 39.39
N LEU A 92 34.66 10.37 38.95
CA LEU A 92 34.74 10.85 37.57
C LEU A 92 34.93 9.70 36.57
N LEU A 93 35.80 8.73 36.89
CA LEU A 93 35.97 7.53 36.07
C LEU A 93 34.66 6.73 35.99
N LEU A 94 33.96 6.54 37.12
CA LEU A 94 32.67 5.86 37.16
C LEU A 94 31.63 6.58 36.28
N LEU A 95 31.54 7.91 36.38
CA LEU A 95 30.62 8.72 35.56
C LEU A 95 30.96 8.62 34.07
N LEU A 96 32.25 8.60 33.70
CA LEU A 96 32.67 8.42 32.30
C LEU A 96 32.34 7.01 31.78
N VAL A 97 32.53 5.97 32.58
CA VAL A 97 32.18 4.60 32.21
C VAL A 97 30.68 4.44 32.04
N VAL A 98 29.89 4.98 32.98
CA VAL A 98 28.41 4.95 32.90
C VAL A 98 27.90 5.78 31.72
N GLY A 99 28.45 6.98 31.51
CA GLY A 99 28.12 7.83 30.35
C GLY A 99 28.48 7.17 29.02
N GLY A 100 29.66 6.54 28.93
CA GLY A 100 30.10 5.79 27.76
C GLY A 100 29.25 4.56 27.50
N ALA A 101 28.81 3.84 28.55
CA ALA A 101 27.90 2.71 28.43
C ALA A 101 26.51 3.14 27.94
N ILE A 102 25.95 4.23 28.48
CA ILE A 102 24.66 4.79 28.03
C ILE A 102 24.76 5.24 26.56
N ALA A 103 25.83 5.94 26.18
CA ALA A 103 26.08 6.34 24.80
C ALA A 103 26.22 5.12 23.88
N GLY A 104 26.98 4.11 24.28
CA GLY A 104 27.15 2.87 23.52
C GLY A 104 25.84 2.11 23.32
N ILE A 105 25.03 1.98 24.37
CA ILE A 105 23.71 1.32 24.31
C ILE A 105 22.77 2.13 23.41
N THR A 106 22.69 3.45 23.56
CA THR A 106 21.78 4.29 22.75
C THR A 106 22.17 4.27 21.27
N LEU A 107 23.47 4.34 20.93
CA LEU A 107 23.94 4.22 19.56
C LEU A 107 23.71 2.81 18.99
N GLY A 108 23.95 1.77 19.79
CA GLY A 108 23.70 0.37 19.41
C GLY A 108 22.21 0.09 19.17
N VAL A 109 21.33 0.60 20.04
CA VAL A 109 19.87 0.51 19.88
C VAL A 109 19.44 1.27 18.63
N LYS A 110 19.93 2.49 18.42
CA LYS A 110 19.60 3.28 17.22
C LYS A 110 20.01 2.54 15.94
N SER A 111 21.24 2.04 15.88
CA SER A 111 21.74 1.30 14.71
C SER A 111 20.96 0.00 14.47
N SER A 112 20.68 -0.77 15.53
CA SER A 112 19.92 -2.02 15.42
C SER A 112 18.47 -1.77 14.97
N HIS A 113 17.86 -0.71 15.49
CA HIS A 113 16.51 -0.28 15.11
C HIS A 113 16.45 0.17 13.65
N GLU A 114 17.41 0.98 13.18
CA GLU A 114 17.53 1.39 11.78
C GLU A 114 17.75 0.18 10.85
N ALA A 115 18.64 -0.74 11.22
CA ALA A 115 18.88 -1.96 10.46
C ALA A 115 17.64 -2.87 10.40
N SER A 116 16.89 -2.98 11.51
CA SER A 116 15.63 -3.74 11.56
C SER A 116 14.56 -3.13 10.66
N ARG A 117 14.40 -1.80 10.70
CA ARG A 117 13.47 -1.08 9.82
C ARG A 117 13.83 -1.27 8.34
N LYS A 118 15.13 -1.19 8.01
CA LYS A 118 15.60 -1.43 6.64
C LYS A 118 15.23 -2.83 6.16
N ARG A 119 15.51 -3.87 6.96
CA ARG A 119 15.13 -5.26 6.61
C ARG A 119 13.63 -5.42 6.39
N ALA A 120 12.80 -4.83 7.26
CA ALA A 120 11.35 -4.89 7.10
C ALA A 120 10.91 -4.26 5.77
N ILE A 121 11.46 -3.09 5.43
CA ILE A 121 11.16 -2.41 4.16
C ILE A 121 11.68 -3.22 2.96
N ASP A 122 12.87 -3.79 3.05
CA ASP A 122 13.47 -4.58 1.98
C ASP A 122 12.57 -5.81 1.67
N VAL A 123 12.05 -6.48 2.70
CA VAL A 123 11.09 -7.59 2.56
C VAL A 123 9.80 -7.12 1.88
N LEU A 124 9.18 -6.04 2.34
CA LEU A 124 7.95 -5.50 1.74
C LEU A 124 8.17 -5.07 0.28
N SER A 125 9.33 -4.49 -0.02
CA SER A 125 9.69 -4.10 -1.39
C SER A 125 9.88 -5.31 -2.31
N ALA A 126 10.46 -6.40 -1.80
CA ALA A 126 10.61 -7.65 -2.53
C ALA A 126 9.27 -8.35 -2.75
N GLU A 127 8.39 -8.36 -1.74
CA GLU A 127 7.03 -8.90 -1.86
C GLU A 127 6.19 -8.14 -2.89
N ARG A 128 6.33 -6.81 -2.92
CA ARG A 128 5.73 -6.02 -3.99
C ARG A 128 6.35 -6.34 -5.33
N ALA A 129 7.67 -6.37 -5.45
CA ALA A 129 8.35 -6.63 -6.73
C ALA A 129 7.92 -7.96 -7.36
N ARG A 130 7.59 -8.98 -6.55
CA ARG A 130 7.01 -10.24 -7.03
C ARG A 130 5.59 -10.10 -7.61
N ARG A 131 4.84 -9.10 -7.17
CA ARG A 131 3.44 -8.84 -7.58
C ARG A 131 3.33 -7.70 -8.59
N ALA A 132 4.38 -6.90 -8.74
CA ALA A 132 4.42 -5.78 -9.65
C ALA A 132 4.26 -6.27 -11.10
N ILE A 133 3.51 -5.51 -11.87
CA ILE A 133 3.38 -5.76 -13.31
C ILE A 133 4.70 -5.34 -13.95
N ASP A 134 5.36 -6.27 -14.64
CA ASP A 134 6.60 -5.95 -15.36
C ASP A 134 6.30 -4.87 -16.40
N SER A 135 6.92 -3.71 -16.21
CA SER A 135 6.76 -2.58 -17.11
C SER A 135 7.41 -2.79 -18.47
N GLY A 136 8.40 -3.70 -18.57
CA GLY A 136 9.22 -3.88 -19.77
C GLY A 136 10.12 -2.68 -20.11
N VAL A 137 10.21 -1.69 -19.23
CA VAL A 137 11.01 -0.47 -19.45
C VAL A 137 12.35 -0.62 -18.71
N GLU A 138 13.43 -0.83 -19.46
CA GLU A 138 14.79 -0.98 -18.90
C GLU A 138 15.45 0.36 -18.52
N ASP A 139 14.87 1.48 -18.94
CA ASP A 139 15.43 2.79 -18.71
C ASP A 139 15.19 3.24 -17.26
N SER A 140 16.29 3.30 -16.50
CA SER A 140 16.31 3.72 -15.09
C SER A 140 15.68 5.11 -14.84
N SER A 141 15.62 5.97 -15.85
CA SER A 141 14.96 7.29 -15.77
C SER A 141 13.42 7.23 -15.72
N SER A 142 12.84 6.08 -16.09
CA SER A 142 11.39 5.80 -16.06
C SER A 142 10.96 5.06 -14.79
N SER A 143 11.91 4.67 -13.93
CA SER A 143 11.60 3.97 -12.70
C SER A 143 10.88 4.89 -11.73
N LEU A 144 9.60 4.63 -11.49
CA LEU A 144 8.82 5.39 -10.52
C LEU A 144 9.32 5.08 -9.09
N PRO A 145 9.39 6.08 -8.20
CA PRO A 145 9.72 5.83 -6.81
C PRO A 145 8.80 4.80 -6.18
N ILE A 146 9.35 3.93 -5.34
CA ILE A 146 8.58 2.97 -4.57
C ILE A 146 7.85 3.73 -3.45
N ASP A 147 6.54 3.89 -3.60
CA ASP A 147 5.73 4.58 -2.61
C ASP A 147 5.53 3.75 -1.34
N ARG A 148 5.53 4.46 -0.21
CA ARG A 148 5.35 3.94 1.14
C ARG A 148 4.19 4.65 1.80
N ASP A 149 3.33 3.89 2.45
CA ASP A 149 2.27 4.44 3.27
C ASP A 149 2.87 5.20 4.47
N PRO A 150 2.41 6.43 4.78
CA PRO A 150 2.99 7.24 5.86
C PRO A 150 2.73 6.66 7.26
N ASP A 151 1.66 5.89 7.45
CA ASP A 151 1.25 5.41 8.77
C ASP A 151 1.95 4.11 9.16
N ASP A 152 2.08 3.18 8.21
CA ASP A 152 2.62 1.83 8.48
C ASP A 152 3.79 1.40 7.59
N ASN A 153 4.28 2.28 6.73
CA ASN A 153 5.38 2.01 5.79
C ASN A 153 5.13 0.83 4.84
N GLN A 154 3.87 0.40 4.65
CA GLN A 154 3.52 -0.59 3.63
C GLN A 154 3.90 -0.09 2.24
N VAL A 155 4.42 -0.99 1.41
CA VAL A 155 4.99 -0.67 0.10
C VAL A 155 3.98 -0.99 -1.00
N GLY A 156 3.58 0.02 -1.79
CA GLY A 156 2.65 -0.16 -2.93
C GLY A 156 1.22 -0.56 -2.58
N ASN A 157 0.78 -0.29 -1.36
CA ASN A 157 -0.58 -0.55 -0.90
C ASN A 157 -1.01 0.56 0.09
N PRO A 158 -1.25 1.78 -0.40
CA PRO A 158 -1.62 2.89 0.48
C PRO A 158 -3.02 2.69 1.10
N LYS A 159 -3.25 3.21 2.30
CA LYS A 159 -4.59 3.31 2.91
C LYS A 159 -5.42 4.43 2.31
N THR A 160 -4.76 5.48 1.86
CA THR A 160 -5.40 6.61 1.19
C THR A 160 -4.55 7.05 0.02
N TYR A 161 -5.18 7.32 -1.12
CA TYR A 161 -4.53 7.98 -2.24
C TYR A 161 -4.55 9.48 -2.00
N VAL A 162 -3.52 9.98 -1.30
CA VAL A 162 -3.30 11.42 -1.19
C VAL A 162 -2.92 11.95 -2.57
N ASN A 163 -3.65 12.96 -3.06
CA ASN A 163 -3.31 13.58 -4.33
C ASN A 163 -1.84 14.03 -4.29
N GLN A 164 -0.98 13.49 -5.17
CA GLN A 164 0.47 13.78 -5.16
C GLN A 164 0.75 15.29 -5.37
N ARG A 165 -0.20 16.03 -5.95
CA ARG A 165 -0.12 17.49 -6.05
C ARG A 165 -0.45 18.25 -4.76
N THR A 166 -0.97 17.61 -3.72
CA THR A 166 -0.92 18.17 -2.37
C THR A 166 0.54 18.29 -1.89
N LEU A 167 1.45 17.42 -2.35
CA LEU A 167 2.88 17.52 -2.07
C LEU A 167 3.64 18.47 -3.02
N VAL A 168 3.26 18.56 -4.31
CA VAL A 168 3.86 19.53 -5.27
C VAL A 168 3.29 20.95 -5.10
N CYS A 169 2.31 21.14 -4.21
CA CYS A 169 1.98 22.46 -3.61
C CYS A 169 3.07 22.99 -2.65
N LEU A 170 4.15 22.22 -2.43
CA LEU A 170 5.41 22.64 -1.82
C LEU A 170 6.45 22.53 -2.96
N ILE A 171 7.03 23.59 -3.52
CA ILE A 171 7.93 24.55 -2.90
C ILE A 171 7.95 25.80 -3.80
N LEU A 172 7.47 26.94 -3.30
CA LEU A 172 8.00 28.25 -3.65
C LEU A 172 8.25 28.99 -2.33
N PHE A 173 9.52 29.32 -2.09
CA PHE A 173 9.95 30.09 -0.94
C PHE A 173 9.35 31.50 -1.00
N SER A 174 8.49 31.89 -0.06
CA SER A 174 8.36 33.27 0.45
C SER A 174 7.35 33.38 1.61
N ASP A 175 7.64 34.27 2.55
CA ASP A 175 7.09 34.47 3.91
C ASP A 175 5.61 34.93 4.04
N THR A 176 4.71 34.58 3.11
CA THR A 176 3.28 34.90 3.27
C THR A 176 2.44 33.76 2.74
N HIS A 177 1.71 33.11 3.65
CA HIS A 177 0.77 32.01 3.44
C HIS A 177 0.17 31.91 2.03
N VAL A 178 0.52 30.83 1.31
CA VAL A 178 -0.07 30.46 0.02
C VAL A 178 -0.92 29.21 0.21
N VAL A 179 -2.23 29.35 0.05
CA VAL A 179 -3.15 28.22 -0.14
C VAL A 179 -3.25 27.96 -1.63
N VAL A 180 -2.45 27.03 -2.16
CA VAL A 180 -2.65 26.52 -3.52
C VAL A 180 -3.65 25.38 -3.45
N GLY A 181 -4.92 25.68 -3.74
CA GLY A 181 -5.92 24.65 -3.99
C GLY A 181 -5.66 23.98 -5.34
N CYS A 182 -5.65 22.65 -5.39
CA CYS A 182 -5.70 21.94 -6.68
C CYS A 182 -7.02 22.30 -7.36
N SER A 183 -6.96 23.20 -8.35
CA SER A 183 -8.13 23.55 -9.15
C SER A 183 -8.34 22.48 -10.20
N MET A 184 -9.61 22.18 -10.45
CA MET A 184 -10.04 21.37 -11.58
C MET A 184 -9.49 21.97 -12.89
N LEU A 185 -8.98 21.11 -13.77
CA LEU A 185 -8.51 21.53 -15.10
C LEU A 185 -9.73 21.75 -16.00
N ASN A 186 -9.71 22.85 -16.74
CA ASN A 186 -10.70 23.09 -17.78
C ASN A 186 -10.18 22.52 -19.09
N TYR A 187 -10.88 21.54 -19.66
CA TYR A 187 -10.48 20.91 -20.91
C TYR A 187 -11.25 21.51 -22.08
N VAL A 188 -10.54 21.93 -23.12
CA VAL A 188 -11.12 22.58 -24.29
C VAL A 188 -10.61 21.93 -25.57
N SER A 189 -11.51 21.64 -26.50
CA SER A 189 -11.15 21.22 -27.86
C SER A 189 -11.02 22.44 -28.76
N LYS A 190 -9.86 22.61 -29.41
CA LYS A 190 -9.61 23.68 -30.39
C LYS A 190 -8.88 23.11 -31.58
N THR A 191 -9.36 23.39 -32.79
CA THR A 191 -8.69 23.02 -34.05
C THR A 191 -8.31 21.53 -34.13
N GLY A 192 -9.18 20.64 -33.65
CA GLY A 192 -8.94 19.19 -33.65
C GLY A 192 -7.93 18.68 -32.63
N ARG A 193 -7.55 19.50 -31.64
CA ARG A 193 -6.65 19.12 -30.54
C ARG A 193 -7.30 19.45 -29.19
N VAL A 194 -6.88 18.73 -28.15
CA VAL A 194 -7.34 18.96 -26.78
C VAL A 194 -6.31 19.80 -26.03
N PHE A 195 -6.79 20.78 -25.27
CA PHE A 195 -5.98 21.64 -24.41
C PHE A 195 -6.52 21.57 -22.99
N ALA A 196 -5.64 21.53 -21.99
CA ALA A 196 -5.98 21.89 -20.63
C ALA A 196 -5.65 23.36 -20.39
N VAL A 197 -6.66 24.09 -19.92
CA VAL A 197 -6.59 25.47 -19.52
C VAL A 197 -6.50 25.52 -18.00
N LEU A 198 -5.37 26.03 -17.49
CA LEU A 198 -5.16 26.25 -16.06
C LEU A 198 -5.92 27.50 -15.59
N PRO A 199 -6.15 27.67 -14.27
CA PRO A 199 -6.83 28.85 -13.74
C PRO A 199 -6.15 30.18 -14.07
N ASN A 200 -4.85 30.15 -14.37
CA ASN A 200 -4.09 31.32 -14.81
C ASN A 200 -4.22 31.57 -16.33
N ASN A 201 -5.18 30.94 -17.02
CA ASN A 201 -5.40 30.97 -18.46
C ASN A 201 -4.22 30.48 -19.32
N THR A 202 -3.29 29.73 -18.74
CA THR A 202 -2.25 29.05 -19.53
C THR A 202 -2.84 27.82 -20.17
N GLU A 203 -2.66 27.68 -21.48
CA GLU A 203 -3.14 26.54 -22.26
C GLU A 203 -1.98 25.58 -22.53
N THR A 204 -2.19 24.30 -22.22
CA THR A 204 -1.24 23.23 -22.54
C THR A 204 -1.94 22.21 -23.41
N GLN A 205 -1.40 21.93 -24.59
CA GLN A 205 -1.91 20.84 -25.43
C GLN A 205 -1.72 19.50 -24.71
N ILE A 206 -2.74 18.64 -24.77
CA ILE A 206 -2.70 17.29 -24.24
C ILE A 206 -2.96 16.31 -25.37
N ASP A 207 -2.08 15.33 -25.51
CA ASP A 207 -2.30 14.15 -26.32
C ASP A 207 -2.69 12.99 -25.40
N MET A 208 -3.70 12.20 -25.78
CA MET A 208 -4.23 11.12 -24.94
C MET A 208 -3.67 9.77 -25.38
N LYS A 209 -2.76 9.20 -24.59
CA LYS A 209 -2.34 7.81 -24.70
C LYS A 209 -3.12 7.01 -23.65
N GLY A 210 -4.23 6.42 -24.07
CA GLY A 210 -5.19 5.78 -23.17
C GLY A 210 -5.31 4.27 -23.29
N ILE A 211 -5.93 3.68 -22.27
CA ILE A 211 -6.40 2.29 -22.24
C ILE A 211 -7.87 2.23 -21.80
N ASN A 212 -8.56 1.13 -22.08
CA ASN A 212 -9.87 0.82 -21.51
C ASN A 212 -9.69 -0.13 -20.32
N TRP A 213 -10.30 0.19 -19.17
CA TRP A 213 -10.33 -0.71 -18.02
C TRP A 213 -11.77 -1.05 -17.64
N PHE A 214 -12.24 -2.16 -18.19
CA PHE A 214 -13.62 -2.62 -18.10
C PHE A 214 -13.89 -3.45 -16.83
N GLY A 215 -15.17 -3.64 -16.53
CA GLY A 215 -15.69 -4.42 -15.41
C GLY A 215 -16.80 -3.72 -14.64
N MET A 216 -16.74 -2.39 -14.51
CA MET A 216 -17.72 -1.62 -13.72
C MET A 216 -19.10 -1.53 -14.39
N GLU A 217 -19.16 -1.73 -15.70
CA GLU A 217 -20.37 -1.80 -16.50
C GLU A 217 -21.07 -3.18 -16.41
N THR A 218 -20.35 -4.19 -15.94
CA THR A 218 -20.85 -5.57 -15.78
C THR A 218 -21.50 -5.77 -14.41
N GLY A 219 -22.12 -6.94 -14.21
CA GLY A 219 -22.73 -7.30 -12.93
C GLY A 219 -21.76 -7.42 -11.74
N ASN A 220 -20.44 -7.27 -11.97
CA ASN A 220 -19.45 -7.20 -10.91
C ASN A 220 -19.35 -5.79 -10.28
N ALA A 221 -19.78 -4.75 -10.99
CA ALA A 221 -19.78 -3.35 -10.52
C ALA A 221 -18.41 -2.80 -10.06
N ILE A 222 -17.29 -3.38 -10.54
CA ILE A 222 -15.91 -2.96 -10.21
C ILE A 222 -15.00 -3.32 -11.40
N PRO A 223 -13.90 -2.58 -11.67
CA PRO A 223 -12.97 -2.98 -12.72
C PRO A 223 -12.40 -4.36 -12.45
N LEU A 224 -12.25 -5.17 -13.50
CA LEU A 224 -11.70 -6.52 -13.34
C LEU A 224 -10.20 -6.48 -13.03
N GLY A 225 -9.75 -7.48 -12.27
CA GLY A 225 -8.35 -7.70 -11.90
C GLY A 225 -8.06 -7.49 -10.42
N LEU A 226 -8.94 -6.83 -9.66
CA LEU A 226 -8.65 -6.39 -8.28
C LEU A 226 -8.72 -7.49 -7.19
N TRP A 227 -8.89 -8.76 -7.55
CA TRP A 227 -8.98 -9.88 -6.61
C TRP A 227 -7.64 -10.35 -6.04
N THR A 228 -6.51 -9.85 -6.56
CA THR A 228 -5.10 -10.22 -6.22
C THR A 228 -4.95 -11.47 -5.34
N ASN A 229 -4.55 -12.60 -5.91
CA ASN A 229 -4.24 -13.83 -5.17
C ASN A 229 -2.88 -14.40 -5.63
N GLU A 230 -2.52 -15.58 -5.13
CA GLU A 230 -1.24 -16.24 -5.47
C GLU A 230 -1.09 -16.59 -6.96
N ASN A 231 -2.21 -16.70 -7.70
CA ASN A 231 -2.23 -17.17 -9.08
C ASN A 231 -2.50 -16.04 -10.09
N ASN A 232 -3.36 -15.07 -9.76
CA ASN A 232 -3.79 -14.01 -10.68
C ASN A 232 -4.33 -12.76 -9.97
N GLY A 233 -4.60 -11.74 -10.79
CA GLY A 233 -5.08 -10.45 -10.33
C GLY A 233 -3.93 -9.51 -9.93
N THR A 234 -4.29 -8.29 -9.62
CA THR A 234 -3.37 -7.19 -9.30
C THR A 234 -4.11 -6.14 -8.49
N THR A 235 -3.46 -5.03 -8.16
CA THR A 235 -4.05 -3.93 -7.38
C THR A 235 -4.25 -2.71 -8.26
N ALA A 236 -5.15 -1.81 -7.86
CA ALA A 236 -5.33 -0.53 -8.55
C ALA A 236 -4.03 0.28 -8.57
N TYR A 237 -3.24 0.18 -7.50
CA TYR A 237 -1.94 0.83 -7.39
C TYR A 237 -0.92 0.29 -8.41
N GLU A 238 -0.83 -1.03 -8.60
CA GLU A 238 0.12 -1.63 -9.56
C GLU A 238 -0.29 -1.32 -11.00
N ILE A 239 -1.59 -1.34 -11.32
CA ILE A 239 -2.10 -0.92 -12.63
C ILE A 239 -1.73 0.55 -12.89
N ALA A 240 -2.05 1.47 -11.96
CA ALA A 240 -1.73 2.89 -12.12
C ALA A 240 -0.21 3.11 -12.27
N THR A 241 0.59 2.37 -11.51
CA THR A 241 2.06 2.45 -11.59
C THR A 241 2.59 1.95 -12.94
N TYR A 242 2.09 0.82 -13.43
CA TYR A 242 2.44 0.28 -14.75
C TYR A 242 2.10 1.27 -15.87
N LEU A 243 0.90 1.84 -15.83
CA LEU A 243 0.42 2.80 -16.81
C LEU A 243 1.32 4.05 -16.86
N ALA A 244 1.64 4.61 -15.70
CA ALA A 244 2.51 5.77 -15.61
C ALA A 244 3.96 5.49 -16.05
N ALA A 245 4.51 4.32 -15.70
CA ALA A 245 5.82 3.88 -16.19
C ALA A 245 5.86 3.81 -17.73
N ASN A 246 4.77 3.31 -18.34
CA ASN A 246 4.59 3.20 -19.78
C ASN A 246 4.04 4.48 -20.46
N LYS A 247 3.99 5.61 -19.73
CA LYS A 247 3.52 6.91 -20.22
C LYS A 247 2.06 6.93 -20.74
N PHE A 248 1.22 5.98 -20.31
CA PHE A 248 -0.22 6.12 -20.45
C PHE A 248 -0.70 7.23 -19.51
N ASN A 249 -1.62 8.07 -19.98
CA ASN A 249 -2.06 9.26 -19.25
C ASN A 249 -3.57 9.38 -19.13
N VAL A 250 -4.37 8.50 -19.73
CA VAL A 250 -5.83 8.47 -19.58
C VAL A 250 -6.31 7.02 -19.49
N VAL A 251 -7.33 6.78 -18.66
CA VAL A 251 -8.08 5.51 -18.65
C VAL A 251 -9.52 5.81 -19.00
N ARG A 252 -10.05 5.12 -20.01
CA ARG A 252 -11.49 5.05 -20.25
C ARG A 252 -12.08 4.00 -19.32
N LEU A 253 -13.01 4.42 -18.47
CA LEU A 253 -13.72 3.58 -17.50
C LEU A 253 -15.18 3.40 -17.94
N PRO A 254 -15.52 2.24 -18.54
CA PRO A 254 -16.90 1.83 -18.78
C PRO A 254 -17.72 1.76 -17.48
N VAL A 255 -18.87 2.41 -17.43
CA VAL A 255 -19.82 2.36 -16.30
C VAL A 255 -21.22 1.96 -16.76
N CYS A 256 -22.04 1.51 -15.81
CA CYS A 256 -23.43 1.08 -16.05
C CYS A 256 -24.42 2.07 -15.44
N ILE A 257 -25.39 2.51 -16.24
CA ILE A 257 -26.42 3.49 -15.83
C ILE A 257 -27.26 2.95 -14.67
N ALA A 258 -27.71 1.70 -14.76
CA ALA A 258 -28.47 1.07 -13.68
C ALA A 258 -27.68 0.99 -12.37
N HIS A 259 -26.36 0.74 -12.43
CA HIS A 259 -25.53 0.71 -11.23
C HIS A 259 -25.32 2.10 -10.61
N ILE A 260 -25.19 3.16 -11.42
CA ILE A 260 -25.13 4.55 -10.93
C ILE A 260 -26.45 4.92 -10.23
N LEU A 261 -27.59 4.61 -10.85
CA LEU A 261 -28.90 4.99 -10.33
C LEU A 261 -29.27 4.24 -9.04
N ALA A 262 -28.93 2.96 -8.95
CA ALA A 262 -29.22 2.12 -7.80
C ALA A 262 -28.08 2.12 -6.75
N ASP A 263 -26.96 2.78 -7.05
CA ASP A 263 -25.73 2.78 -6.26
C ASP A 263 -25.29 1.36 -5.83
N THR A 264 -25.33 0.43 -6.78
CA THR A 264 -25.11 -1.01 -6.50
C THR A 264 -23.67 -1.28 -6.08
N ALA A 265 -23.48 -1.69 -4.83
CA ALA A 265 -22.15 -2.05 -4.34
C ALA A 265 -21.51 -3.17 -5.17
N PRO A 266 -20.17 -3.11 -5.40
CA PRO A 266 -19.43 -4.19 -6.04
C PRO A 266 -19.69 -5.58 -5.45
N ARG A 267 -19.53 -6.60 -6.29
CA ARG A 267 -19.67 -8.00 -5.84
C ARG A 267 -18.69 -8.32 -4.70
N LYS A 268 -19.25 -8.75 -3.57
CA LYS A 268 -18.46 -9.16 -2.39
C LYS A 268 -17.49 -10.29 -2.73
N GLY A 269 -16.28 -10.20 -2.18
CA GLY A 269 -15.23 -11.21 -2.36
C GLY A 269 -14.47 -11.11 -3.68
N LEU A 270 -14.82 -10.18 -4.57
CA LEU A 270 -14.10 -9.97 -5.83
C LEU A 270 -12.88 -9.05 -5.68
N VAL A 271 -12.83 -8.18 -4.68
CA VAL A 271 -11.69 -7.29 -4.44
C VAL A 271 -10.91 -7.79 -3.23
N ASN A 272 -9.60 -7.93 -3.37
CA ASN A 272 -8.73 -8.15 -2.23
C ASN A 272 -8.48 -6.82 -1.51
N LEU A 273 -9.31 -6.51 -0.52
CA LEU A 273 -9.22 -5.28 0.26
C LEU A 273 -7.98 -5.22 1.17
N LYS A 274 -7.31 -6.35 1.44
CA LYS A 274 -6.03 -6.32 2.15
C LYS A 274 -4.93 -5.73 1.29
N GLU A 275 -4.97 -5.98 -0.02
CA GLU A 275 -4.02 -5.48 -1.01
C GLU A 275 -4.49 -4.20 -1.73
N ASN A 276 -5.76 -3.83 -1.58
CA ASN A 276 -6.37 -2.62 -2.11
C ASN A 276 -7.02 -1.81 -0.97
N ARG A 277 -6.23 -1.43 0.03
CA ARG A 277 -6.76 -0.85 1.29
C ARG A 277 -7.48 0.49 1.10
N ALA A 278 -7.08 1.25 0.09
CA ALA A 278 -7.70 2.53 -0.27
C ALA A 278 -8.93 2.41 -1.18
N VAL A 279 -9.29 1.21 -1.66
CA VAL A 279 -10.47 1.00 -2.50
C VAL A 279 -11.69 0.80 -1.62
N ASP A 280 -12.70 1.66 -1.80
CA ASP A 280 -13.95 1.59 -1.06
C ASP A 280 -15.02 0.88 -1.90
N ILE A 281 -15.49 -0.27 -1.43
CA ILE A 281 -16.52 -1.07 -2.12
C ILE A 281 -17.89 -0.98 -1.43
N SER A 282 -18.12 0.03 -0.59
CA SER A 282 -19.38 0.23 0.13
C SER A 282 -20.57 0.49 -0.79
N SER A 283 -20.33 1.15 -1.92
CA SER A 283 -21.32 1.56 -2.91
C SER A 283 -20.69 1.65 -4.30
N TYR A 284 -21.51 1.83 -5.34
CA TYR A 284 -20.99 1.97 -6.71
C TYR A 284 -20.20 3.27 -6.85
N MET A 285 -20.74 4.36 -6.31
CA MET A 285 -20.10 5.67 -6.38
C MET A 285 -18.82 5.71 -5.54
N ALA A 286 -18.78 5.12 -4.35
CA ALA A 286 -17.55 5.04 -3.56
C ALA A 286 -16.46 4.21 -4.27
N ALA A 287 -16.84 3.14 -4.95
CA ALA A 287 -15.93 2.34 -5.77
C ALA A 287 -15.35 3.16 -6.93
N LEU A 288 -16.22 3.85 -7.69
CA LEU A 288 -15.78 4.72 -8.78
C LEU A 288 -14.84 5.82 -8.29
N GLU A 289 -15.23 6.52 -7.22
CA GLU A 289 -14.44 7.59 -6.61
C GLU A 289 -13.06 7.12 -6.14
N SER A 290 -12.98 5.95 -5.49
CA SER A 290 -11.70 5.39 -5.01
C SER A 290 -10.78 4.94 -6.15
N ILE A 291 -11.33 4.39 -7.24
CA ILE A 291 -10.56 4.05 -8.44
C ILE A 291 -10.06 5.31 -9.16
N ILE A 292 -10.88 6.34 -9.29
CA ILE A 292 -10.46 7.63 -9.87
C ILE A 292 -9.30 8.22 -9.07
N LYS A 293 -9.37 8.18 -7.74
CA LYS A 293 -8.28 8.63 -6.84
C LYS A 293 -7.00 7.79 -7.00
N ALA A 294 -7.13 6.47 -7.18
CA ALA A 294 -5.99 5.60 -7.45
C ALA A 294 -5.25 5.98 -8.74
N LEU A 295 -6.00 6.35 -9.79
CA LEU A 295 -5.44 6.83 -11.06
C LEU A 295 -4.88 8.25 -10.94
N ALA A 296 -5.56 9.13 -10.20
CA ALA A 296 -5.11 10.50 -9.92
C ALA A 296 -3.74 10.51 -9.21
N TYR A 297 -3.51 9.53 -8.32
CA TYR A 297 -2.24 9.33 -7.63
C TYR A 297 -1.05 9.17 -8.58
N ARG A 298 -1.28 8.74 -9.82
CA ARG A 298 -0.25 8.61 -10.86
C ARG A 298 -0.38 9.62 -11.99
N ASN A 299 -1.14 10.69 -11.77
CA ASN A 299 -1.47 11.73 -12.76
C ASN A 299 -2.14 11.17 -14.02
N ILE A 300 -2.95 10.12 -13.86
CA ILE A 300 -3.68 9.49 -14.96
C ILE A 300 -5.10 10.07 -14.98
N GLY A 301 -5.47 10.65 -16.11
CA GLY A 301 -6.81 11.14 -16.38
C GLY A 301 -7.84 10.03 -16.50
N VAL A 302 -9.11 10.37 -16.31
CA VAL A 302 -10.23 9.43 -16.43
C VAL A 302 -11.27 9.98 -17.39
N LEU A 303 -11.61 9.18 -18.41
CA LEU A 303 -12.77 9.37 -19.25
C LEU A 303 -13.84 8.37 -18.81
N ILE A 304 -14.96 8.85 -18.27
CA ILE A 304 -16.04 7.98 -17.82
C ILE A 304 -16.92 7.66 -19.02
N SER A 305 -17.03 6.40 -19.40
CA SER A 305 -17.82 5.96 -20.54
C SER A 305 -19.16 5.43 -20.08
N LEU A 306 -20.25 6.10 -20.48
CA LEU A 306 -21.63 5.67 -20.22
C LEU A 306 -21.94 4.45 -21.10
N HIS A 307 -21.52 3.28 -20.62
CA HIS A 307 -21.27 2.13 -21.49
C HIS A 307 -22.51 1.27 -21.69
N THR A 308 -23.12 0.84 -20.57
CA THR A 308 -24.30 -0.03 -20.58
C THR A 308 -25.49 0.61 -19.88
N LEU A 309 -26.70 0.36 -20.39
CA LEU A 309 -27.94 0.76 -19.72
C LEU A 309 -28.17 -0.08 -18.47
N THR A 310 -27.98 -1.40 -18.61
CA THR A 310 -28.04 -2.37 -17.52
C THR A 310 -26.84 -3.32 -17.61
N PRO A 311 -26.52 -4.11 -16.57
CA PRO A 311 -25.37 -5.00 -16.60
C PRO A 311 -25.40 -6.09 -17.68
N GLN A 312 -26.56 -6.27 -18.34
CA GLN A 312 -26.78 -7.25 -19.41
C GLN A 312 -27.04 -6.59 -20.77
N VAL A 313 -27.36 -5.29 -20.80
CA VAL A 313 -27.79 -4.58 -22.01
C VAL A 313 -26.96 -3.33 -22.20
N SER A 314 -26.11 -3.34 -23.24
CA SER A 314 -25.38 -2.14 -23.66
C SER A 314 -26.34 -1.01 -24.07
N GLY A 315 -27.40 -1.36 -24.81
CA GLY A 315 -28.39 -0.43 -25.35
C GLY A 315 -27.98 0.06 -26.74
N GLY A 316 -28.87 -0.11 -27.72
CA GLY A 316 -28.65 0.34 -29.10
C GLY A 316 -28.73 1.86 -29.30
N THR A 317 -29.32 2.54 -28.32
CA THR A 317 -29.29 3.99 -28.13
C THR A 317 -29.06 4.28 -26.64
N TRP A 318 -29.06 5.55 -26.23
CA TRP A 318 -28.75 5.98 -24.87
C TRP A 318 -29.89 5.79 -23.86
N PHE A 319 -31.06 5.28 -24.28
CA PHE A 319 -32.19 4.97 -23.41
C PHE A 319 -32.96 3.77 -23.96
N ASP A 320 -33.65 3.05 -23.09
CA ASP A 320 -34.56 1.97 -23.44
C ASP A 320 -35.57 1.75 -22.31
N ASP A 321 -36.81 2.14 -22.56
CA ASP A 321 -37.90 2.06 -21.59
C ASP A 321 -38.24 0.60 -21.23
N SER A 322 -37.98 -0.37 -22.13
CA SER A 322 -38.28 -1.79 -21.91
C SER A 322 -37.40 -2.43 -20.83
N VAL A 323 -36.17 -1.94 -20.68
CA VAL A 323 -35.24 -2.32 -19.60
C VAL A 323 -35.29 -1.34 -18.42
N GLY A 324 -36.24 -0.39 -18.46
CA GLY A 324 -36.50 0.55 -17.37
C GLY A 324 -35.55 1.75 -17.31
N ILE A 325 -34.79 2.03 -18.36
CA ILE A 325 -33.87 3.18 -18.44
C ILE A 325 -34.46 4.21 -19.41
N THR A 326 -35.27 5.12 -18.86
CA THR A 326 -35.82 6.25 -19.61
C THR A 326 -34.75 7.31 -19.88
N LYS A 327 -35.02 8.25 -20.80
CA LYS A 327 -34.16 9.42 -21.04
C LYS A 327 -33.87 10.20 -19.74
N ASP A 328 -34.89 10.43 -18.92
CA ASP A 328 -34.75 11.16 -17.65
C ASP A 328 -33.86 10.40 -16.66
N LYS A 329 -33.97 9.07 -16.60
CA LYS A 329 -33.10 8.24 -15.75
C LYS A 329 -31.65 8.28 -16.24
N PHE A 330 -31.43 8.25 -17.54
CA PHE A 330 -30.08 8.39 -18.09
C PHE A 330 -29.49 9.76 -17.71
N LEU A 331 -30.23 10.84 -17.91
CA LEU A 331 -29.78 12.19 -17.53
C LEU A 331 -29.58 12.34 -16.01
N LEU A 332 -30.41 11.68 -15.19
CA LEU A 332 -30.22 11.64 -13.74
C LEU A 332 -28.88 10.97 -13.36
N SER A 333 -28.44 9.95 -14.10
CA SER A 333 -27.12 9.35 -13.85
C SER A 333 -25.98 10.35 -14.14
N VAL A 334 -26.13 11.21 -15.16
CA VAL A 334 -25.20 12.30 -15.46
C VAL A 334 -25.17 13.32 -14.32
N ASP A 335 -26.33 13.65 -13.76
CA ASP A 335 -26.44 14.56 -12.61
C ASP A 335 -25.76 13.97 -11.36
N ILE A 336 -25.89 12.67 -11.12
CA ILE A 336 -25.20 11.98 -10.02
C ILE A 336 -23.67 12.05 -10.22
N LEU A 337 -23.19 11.72 -11.42
CA LEU A 337 -21.76 11.74 -11.73
C LEU A 337 -21.15 13.13 -11.60
N THR A 338 -21.77 14.15 -12.22
CA THR A 338 -21.26 15.53 -12.18
C THR A 338 -21.29 16.09 -10.75
N LYS A 339 -22.35 15.84 -9.98
CA LYS A 339 -22.44 16.27 -8.58
C LYS A 339 -21.38 15.60 -7.69
N ALA A 340 -21.07 14.33 -7.94
CA ALA A 340 -20.07 13.60 -7.17
C ALA A 340 -18.64 14.03 -7.54
N LEU A 341 -18.34 14.11 -8.84
CA LEU A 341 -16.99 14.14 -9.39
C LEU A 341 -16.53 15.50 -9.94
N CYS A 342 -17.39 16.51 -10.07
CA CYS A 342 -16.98 17.86 -10.44
C CYS A 342 -16.42 18.62 -9.23
N LYS A 343 -15.33 18.11 -8.62
CA LYS A 343 -14.68 18.65 -7.41
C LYS A 343 -13.16 18.55 -7.54
N SER A 344 -12.45 19.34 -6.74
CA SER A 344 -10.96 19.36 -6.71
C SER A 344 -10.33 18.00 -6.46
N ASP A 345 -10.98 17.14 -5.68
CA ASP A 345 -10.48 15.81 -5.35
C ASP A 345 -10.43 14.85 -6.55
N TYR A 346 -11.22 15.14 -7.58
CA TYR A 346 -11.38 14.36 -8.80
C TYR A 346 -10.93 15.18 -10.03
N TRP A 347 -9.90 16.01 -9.85
CA TRP A 347 -9.34 16.91 -10.87
C TRP A 347 -8.93 16.20 -12.17
N ASN A 348 -8.65 14.89 -12.11
CA ASN A 348 -8.21 14.08 -13.22
C ASN A 348 -9.38 13.54 -14.07
N VAL A 349 -10.64 13.80 -13.73
CA VAL A 349 -11.76 13.46 -14.60
C VAL A 349 -11.79 14.43 -15.78
N VAL A 350 -11.56 13.89 -16.98
CA VAL A 350 -11.48 14.64 -18.25
C VAL A 350 -12.87 14.96 -18.79
N GLY A 351 -13.83 14.05 -18.55
CA GLY A 351 -15.22 14.24 -18.95
C GLY A 351 -15.96 12.93 -19.16
N LEU A 352 -17.02 12.99 -19.97
CA LEU A 352 -17.88 11.85 -20.27
C LEU A 352 -17.79 11.47 -21.75
N ASP A 353 -17.69 10.16 -21.98
CA ASP A 353 -18.11 9.54 -23.23
C ASP A 353 -19.61 9.24 -23.11
N LEU A 354 -20.39 9.97 -23.91
CA LEU A 354 -21.81 10.21 -23.68
C LEU A 354 -22.67 8.96 -23.87
N LYS A 355 -22.24 8.02 -24.72
CA LYS A 355 -22.84 6.69 -24.86
C LYS A 355 -21.91 5.81 -25.69
N ASN A 356 -21.61 4.62 -25.18
CA ASN A 356 -20.85 3.64 -25.95
C ASN A 356 -21.65 3.06 -27.14
N GLU A 357 -21.09 3.13 -28.34
CA GLU A 357 -21.48 2.46 -29.58
C GLU A 357 -22.99 2.40 -29.85
N PRO A 358 -23.67 3.56 -29.98
CA PRO A 358 -25.05 3.57 -30.46
C PRO A 358 -25.11 2.99 -31.87
N HIS A 359 -25.90 1.93 -32.06
CA HIS A 359 -25.95 1.18 -33.31
C HIS A 359 -27.37 1.03 -33.88
N THR A 360 -28.42 1.33 -33.10
CA THR A 360 -29.81 1.32 -33.59
C THR A 360 -30.34 2.73 -33.86
N ALA A 361 -29.68 3.77 -33.35
CA ALA A 361 -30.03 5.16 -33.64
C ALA A 361 -29.43 5.63 -34.97
N THR A 362 -30.18 6.45 -35.72
CA THR A 362 -29.59 7.23 -36.81
C THR A 362 -28.72 8.34 -36.25
N TRP A 363 -27.76 8.84 -37.04
CA TRP A 363 -26.91 9.96 -36.62
C TRP A 363 -27.71 11.19 -36.19
N ALA A 364 -28.78 11.55 -36.92
CA ALA A 364 -29.62 12.70 -36.56
C ALA A 364 -30.21 12.55 -35.14
N ASN A 365 -30.79 11.38 -34.84
CA ASN A 365 -31.36 11.11 -33.52
C ASN A 365 -30.29 11.06 -32.42
N PHE A 366 -29.11 10.52 -32.73
CA PHE A 366 -28.04 10.43 -31.75
C PHE A 366 -27.38 11.79 -31.51
N SER A 367 -27.20 12.62 -32.53
CA SER A 367 -26.68 13.99 -32.41
C SER A 367 -27.53 14.83 -31.46
N ASP A 368 -28.87 14.78 -31.60
CA ASP A 368 -29.79 15.48 -30.68
C ASP A 368 -29.67 14.94 -29.24
N GLY A 369 -29.50 13.61 -29.11
CA GLY A 369 -29.26 12.96 -27.82
C GLY A 369 -27.94 13.39 -27.18
N ALA A 370 -26.86 13.40 -27.96
CA ALA A 370 -25.53 13.81 -27.53
C ALA A 370 -25.51 15.28 -27.09
N GLU A 371 -26.17 16.18 -27.84
CA GLU A 371 -26.35 17.57 -27.41
C GLU A 371 -27.11 17.65 -26.08
N THR A 372 -28.19 16.88 -25.93
CA THR A 372 -28.99 16.86 -24.69
C THR A 372 -28.16 16.39 -23.49
N ILE A 373 -27.42 15.29 -23.64
CA ILE A 373 -26.59 14.71 -22.58
C ILE A 373 -25.40 15.64 -22.28
N GLY A 374 -24.73 16.17 -23.29
CA GLY A 374 -23.59 17.08 -23.16
C GLY A 374 -23.98 18.39 -22.47
N ASN A 375 -25.13 18.97 -22.84
CA ASN A 375 -25.66 20.16 -22.16
C ASN A 375 -26.00 19.88 -20.69
N ARG A 376 -26.56 18.70 -20.38
CA ARG A 376 -26.80 18.29 -18.98
C ARG A 376 -25.49 18.14 -18.21
N MET A 377 -24.49 17.51 -18.82
CA MET A 377 -23.16 17.36 -18.23
C MET A 377 -22.55 18.73 -17.92
N HIS A 378 -22.58 19.67 -18.88
CA HIS A 378 -22.01 21.00 -18.70
C HIS A 378 -22.77 21.87 -17.68
N ALA A 379 -24.07 21.66 -17.51
CA ALA A 379 -24.84 22.29 -16.43
C ALA A 379 -24.34 21.85 -15.04
N GLY A 380 -23.89 20.61 -14.89
CA GLY A 380 -23.27 20.10 -13.67
C GLY A 380 -21.76 20.38 -13.57
N CYS A 381 -21.06 20.41 -14.70
CA CYS A 381 -19.60 20.54 -14.76
C CYS A 381 -19.11 21.17 -16.08
N THR A 382 -18.79 22.47 -16.04
CA THR A 382 -18.40 23.24 -17.23
C THR A 382 -17.02 22.89 -17.79
N ASN A 383 -16.17 22.25 -16.98
CA ASN A 383 -14.75 22.01 -17.28
C ASN A 383 -14.47 20.69 -18.01
N TRP A 384 -15.49 19.83 -18.15
CA TRP A 384 -15.38 18.50 -18.76
C TRP A 384 -15.52 18.53 -20.28
N LEU A 385 -14.92 17.56 -20.96
CA LEU A 385 -15.17 17.29 -22.38
C LEU A 385 -16.33 16.30 -22.55
N ALA A 386 -17.11 16.50 -23.62
CA ALA A 386 -18.07 15.53 -24.11
C ALA A 386 -17.45 14.77 -25.29
N PHE A 387 -17.38 13.44 -25.17
CA PHE A 387 -16.94 12.54 -26.23
C PHE A 387 -18.18 11.88 -26.86
N VAL A 388 -18.24 11.94 -28.20
CA VAL A 388 -19.34 11.41 -29.02
C VAL A 388 -18.71 10.50 -30.06
N GLU A 389 -19.19 9.27 -30.16
CA GLU A 389 -18.69 8.24 -31.09
C GLU A 389 -19.72 7.76 -32.10
#